data_AF-A0A2Z6EZI5-F1
#
_entry.id   AF-A0A2Z6EZI5-F1
#
_cell.length_a   1.000
_cell.length_b   1.000
_cell.length_c   1.000
_cell.angle_alpha   90.00
_cell.angle_beta   90.00
_cell.angle_gamma   90.00
#
_symmetry.space_group_name_H-M   'P 1'
#
loop_
_entity.id
_entity.type
_entity.pdbx_description
1 polymer ?
#
loop_
_entity_poly.entity_id
_entity_poly.type
_entity_poly.pdbx_seq_one_letter_code
_entity_poly.pdbx_strand_id
1 'polypeptide(L)'
;MICPYEVPNNEELDYGRFERSHREGRRLVEGWANRAYRELDCDAQEAFEPFIFLWIAFNAWAACVTGEDRDANMIRRVANCPKTRDLFSKLLEEDDDFQRTVQSFADLWPIFKAQDIRRAGHFGHISDDRREVIEHYRGIEGIAYEPRCAFFHQDAAGAVPVDWPHCLNTIYRVRCNLFHGEKSPHSEMDARVVKNAFDTLAHFFLRTAIIPPNNRIHQTGQRLRGRPAGEP
;
A
#
# COMPACT_ATOMS: atom_id res chain seq x y z
N MET A 1 23.59 12.45 5.25
CA MET A 1 22.73 11.27 5.53
C MET A 1 22.39 10.66 4.17
N ILE A 2 22.30 9.34 4.05
CA ILE A 2 21.94 8.66 2.79
C ILE A 2 20.49 8.17 2.94
N CYS A 3 19.72 8.11 1.85
CA CYS A 3 18.36 7.59 1.91
C CYS A 3 18.39 6.12 2.38
N PRO A 4 17.60 5.73 3.41
CA PRO A 4 17.68 4.40 4.00
C PRO A 4 17.11 3.30 3.09
N TYR A 5 16.58 3.66 1.92
CA TYR A 5 16.05 2.75 0.91
C TYR A 5 16.93 2.63 -0.34
N GLU A 6 18.05 3.38 -0.40
CA GLU A 6 19.01 3.36 -1.53
C GLU A 6 19.96 2.16 -1.51
N VAL A 7 19.94 1.33 -0.46
CA VAL A 7 20.81 0.15 -0.38
C VAL A 7 20.01 -1.08 -0.84
N PRO A 8 20.06 -1.48 -2.12
CA PRO A 8 19.46 -2.71 -2.56
C PRO A 8 20.14 -3.88 -1.85
N ASN A 9 19.32 -4.74 -1.24
CA ASN A 9 19.75 -6.06 -0.84
C ASN A 9 19.40 -7.01 -1.99
N ASN A 10 20.40 -7.67 -2.58
CA ASN A 10 20.20 -8.59 -3.72
C ASN A 10 19.58 -9.94 -3.29
N GLU A 11 18.79 -9.95 -2.23
CA GLU A 11 18.07 -11.14 -1.79
C GLU A 11 16.88 -11.42 -2.70
N GLU A 12 16.93 -12.54 -3.40
CA GLU A 12 15.80 -13.04 -4.18
C GLU A 12 14.71 -13.65 -3.29
N LEU A 13 13.46 -13.54 -3.76
CA LEU A 13 12.31 -14.22 -3.16
C LEU A 13 12.09 -15.56 -3.86
N ASP A 14 11.74 -16.60 -3.10
CA ASP A 14 11.37 -17.91 -3.66
C ASP A 14 9.88 -17.92 -3.99
N TYR A 15 9.52 -17.30 -5.13
CA TYR A 15 8.13 -17.26 -5.64
C TYR A 15 7.52 -18.65 -5.77
N GLY A 16 8.35 -19.66 -6.06
CA GLY A 16 7.94 -21.04 -6.17
C GLY A 16 7.41 -21.64 -4.87
N ARG A 17 7.74 -21.09 -3.68
CA ARG A 17 7.13 -21.53 -2.41
C ARG A 17 5.63 -21.31 -2.39
N PHE A 18 5.18 -20.17 -2.91
CA PHE A 18 3.74 -19.90 -3.01
C PHE A 18 3.09 -20.87 -4.00
N GLU A 19 3.70 -21.09 -5.17
CA GLU A 19 3.20 -22.02 -6.19
C GLU A 19 3.16 -23.49 -5.72
N ARG A 20 4.13 -23.90 -4.90
CA ARG A 20 4.19 -25.26 -4.32
C ARG A 20 3.35 -25.40 -3.04
N SER A 21 2.80 -24.30 -2.51
CA SER A 21 1.99 -24.35 -1.30
C SER A 21 0.67 -25.11 -1.52
N HIS A 22 0.08 -25.57 -0.40
CA HIS A 22 -1.15 -26.34 -0.42
C HIS A 22 -2.25 -25.62 -1.21
N ARG A 23 -2.96 -26.35 -2.07
CA ARG A 23 -3.96 -25.79 -2.99
C ARG A 23 -5.00 -24.93 -2.27
N GLU A 24 -5.49 -25.40 -1.13
CA GLU A 24 -6.48 -24.64 -0.34
C GLU A 24 -5.88 -23.38 0.28
N GLY A 25 -4.59 -23.39 0.65
CA GLY A 25 -3.89 -22.20 1.11
C GLY A 25 -3.82 -21.13 0.03
N ARG A 26 -3.43 -21.51 -1.21
CA ARG A 26 -3.45 -20.59 -2.35
C ARG A 26 -4.85 -20.04 -2.64
N ARG A 27 -5.86 -20.92 -2.63
CA ARG A 27 -7.26 -20.52 -2.85
C ARG A 27 -7.75 -19.50 -1.82
N LEU A 28 -7.31 -19.60 -0.57
CA LEU A 28 -7.61 -18.61 0.46
C LEU A 28 -6.96 -17.26 0.13
N VAL A 29 -5.67 -17.25 -0.20
CA VAL A 29 -4.93 -16.04 -0.58
C VAL A 29 -5.57 -15.36 -1.80
N GLU A 30 -5.83 -16.12 -2.85
CA GLU A 30 -6.56 -15.64 -4.04
C GLU A 30 -7.96 -15.16 -3.65
N GLY A 31 -8.67 -15.87 -2.78
CA GLY A 31 -10.01 -15.51 -2.32
C GLY A 31 -10.07 -14.15 -1.63
N TRP A 32 -9.11 -13.87 -0.75
CA TRP A 32 -8.98 -12.56 -0.09
C TRP A 32 -8.60 -11.46 -1.08
N ALA A 33 -7.63 -11.71 -1.97
CA ALA A 33 -7.27 -10.75 -3.02
C ALA A 33 -8.46 -10.41 -3.93
N ASN A 34 -9.24 -11.42 -4.35
CA ASN A 34 -10.42 -11.21 -5.18
C ASN A 34 -11.52 -10.41 -4.48
N ARG A 35 -11.68 -10.54 -3.16
CA ARG A 35 -12.63 -9.70 -2.41
C ARG A 35 -12.20 -8.24 -2.49
N ALA A 36 -10.91 -7.98 -2.28
CA ALA A 36 -10.38 -6.63 -2.39
C ALA A 36 -10.51 -6.08 -3.82
N TYR A 37 -10.15 -6.84 -4.84
CA TYR A 37 -10.18 -6.39 -6.24
C TYR A 37 -11.58 -6.04 -6.76
N ARG A 38 -12.65 -6.59 -6.17
CA ARG A 38 -14.03 -6.22 -6.54
C ARG A 38 -14.41 -4.82 -6.10
N GLU A 39 -13.67 -4.26 -5.15
CA GLU A 39 -13.92 -2.95 -4.53
C GLU A 39 -12.89 -1.91 -5.01
N LEU A 40 -12.20 -2.13 -6.14
CA LEU A 40 -11.22 -1.16 -6.68
C LEU A 40 -11.83 0.22 -6.91
N ASP A 41 -13.10 0.26 -7.34
CA ASP A 41 -13.84 1.49 -7.60
C ASP A 41 -14.61 2.02 -6.38
N CYS A 42 -14.34 1.50 -5.17
CA CYS A 42 -15.03 1.95 -3.96
C CYS A 42 -14.66 3.37 -3.55
N ASP A 43 -15.54 4.01 -2.79
CA ASP A 43 -15.27 5.31 -2.18
C ASP A 43 -14.21 5.22 -1.08
N ALA A 44 -13.62 6.36 -0.72
CA ALA A 44 -12.51 6.39 0.25
C ALA A 44 -12.92 5.88 1.64
N GLN A 45 -14.15 6.13 2.07
CA GLN A 45 -14.68 5.67 3.36
C GLN A 45 -14.90 4.15 3.39
N GLU A 46 -15.07 3.54 2.22
CA GLU A 46 -15.31 2.09 2.06
C GLU A 46 -14.01 1.31 1.89
N ALA A 47 -12.89 1.99 1.63
CA ALA A 47 -11.60 1.38 1.30
C ALA A 47 -10.96 0.57 2.45
N PHE A 48 -11.44 0.71 3.69
CA PHE A 48 -10.84 0.10 4.87
C PHE A 48 -10.91 -1.44 4.84
N GLU A 49 -12.08 -1.99 4.56
CA GLU A 49 -12.28 -3.43 4.48
C GLU A 49 -11.53 -4.10 3.30
N PRO A 50 -11.63 -3.60 2.04
CA PRO A 50 -10.87 -4.18 0.94
C PRO A 50 -9.36 -4.02 1.13
N PHE A 51 -8.89 -2.94 1.77
CA PHE A 51 -7.49 -2.83 2.16
C PHE A 51 -7.07 -3.95 3.13
N ILE A 52 -7.89 -4.27 4.13
CA ILE A 52 -7.62 -5.37 5.08
C ILE A 52 -7.57 -6.70 4.33
N PHE A 53 -8.53 -7.00 3.45
CA PHE A 53 -8.51 -8.24 2.67
C PHE A 53 -7.28 -8.35 1.78
N LEU A 54 -6.92 -7.27 1.09
CA LEU A 54 -5.73 -7.25 0.25
C LEU A 54 -4.46 -7.44 1.09
N TRP A 55 -4.39 -6.78 2.25
CA TRP A 55 -3.25 -6.90 3.14
C TRP A 55 -3.10 -8.32 3.68
N ILE A 56 -4.19 -8.99 4.05
CA ILE A 56 -4.14 -10.40 4.49
C ILE A 56 -3.61 -11.29 3.36
N ALA A 57 -4.10 -11.11 2.13
CA ALA A 57 -3.60 -11.85 0.97
C ALA A 57 -2.10 -11.61 0.75
N PHE A 58 -1.68 -10.34 0.79
CA PHE A 58 -0.29 -9.95 0.68
C PHE A 58 0.59 -10.55 1.78
N ASN A 59 0.17 -10.49 3.04
CA ASN A 59 0.96 -10.99 4.17
C ASN A 59 1.16 -12.51 4.07
N ALA A 60 0.10 -13.25 3.71
CA ALA A 60 0.19 -14.69 3.49
C ALA A 60 1.09 -15.05 2.31
N TRP A 61 0.98 -14.34 1.19
CA TRP A 61 1.89 -14.48 0.05
C TRP A 61 3.34 -14.19 0.44
N ALA A 62 3.58 -13.07 1.13
CA ALA A 62 4.90 -12.62 1.56
C ALA A 62 5.55 -13.63 2.52
N ALA A 63 4.78 -14.21 3.44
CA ALA A 63 5.25 -15.26 4.34
C ALA A 63 5.73 -16.49 3.57
N CYS A 64 5.00 -16.90 2.52
CA CYS A 64 5.43 -18.01 1.67
C CYS A 64 6.74 -17.72 0.95
N VAL A 65 6.84 -16.60 0.25
CA VAL A 65 7.98 -16.33 -0.66
C VAL A 65 9.24 -15.88 0.08
N THR A 66 9.11 -15.36 1.29
CA THR A 66 10.23 -15.01 2.16
C THR A 66 10.60 -16.17 3.09
N GLY A 67 9.63 -16.92 3.61
CA GLY A 67 9.83 -17.86 4.72
C GLY A 67 10.02 -17.17 6.08
N GLU A 68 9.55 -15.92 6.20
CA GLU A 68 9.58 -15.15 7.45
C GLU A 68 8.21 -15.16 8.12
N ASP A 69 8.19 -15.14 9.46
CA ASP A 69 6.94 -15.04 10.24
C ASP A 69 6.67 -13.60 10.72
N ARG A 70 7.69 -12.74 10.74
CA ARG A 70 7.57 -11.36 11.22
C ARG A 70 7.32 -10.41 10.07
N ASP A 71 6.22 -9.67 10.14
CA ASP A 71 5.83 -8.69 9.13
C ASP A 71 6.96 -7.74 8.75
N ALA A 72 7.68 -7.17 9.73
CA ALA A 72 8.80 -6.26 9.45
C ALA A 72 9.91 -6.92 8.60
N ASN A 73 10.18 -8.21 8.81
CA ASN A 73 11.16 -8.94 8.01
C ASN A 73 10.63 -9.21 6.60
N MET A 74 9.35 -9.61 6.50
CA MET A 74 8.67 -9.81 5.21
C MET A 74 8.72 -8.53 4.37
N ILE A 75 8.31 -7.40 4.93
CA ILE A 75 8.32 -6.09 4.26
C ILE A 75 9.74 -5.71 3.83
N ARG A 76 10.73 -5.87 4.71
CA ARG A 76 12.13 -5.58 4.37
C ARG A 76 12.60 -6.39 3.17
N ARG A 77 12.28 -7.68 3.11
CA ARG A 77 12.73 -8.55 2.01
C ARG A 77 11.97 -8.28 0.73
N VAL A 78 10.64 -8.09 0.79
CA VAL A 78 9.82 -7.75 -0.37
C VAL A 78 10.16 -6.36 -0.92
N ALA A 79 10.40 -5.36 -0.07
CA ALA A 79 10.80 -4.01 -0.51
C ALA A 79 12.13 -3.99 -1.28
N ASN A 80 13.06 -4.86 -0.86
CA ASN A 80 14.42 -4.88 -1.41
C ASN A 80 14.63 -5.89 -2.53
N CYS A 81 13.67 -6.79 -2.78
CA CYS A 81 13.79 -7.77 -3.85
C CYS A 81 13.90 -7.09 -5.23
N PRO A 82 14.95 -7.37 -6.03
CA PRO A 82 15.15 -6.77 -7.34
C PRO A 82 13.92 -6.93 -8.24
N LYS A 83 13.35 -8.14 -8.32
CA LYS A 83 12.20 -8.42 -9.18
C LYS A 83 10.97 -7.55 -8.86
N THR A 84 10.63 -7.34 -7.59
CA THR A 84 9.47 -6.47 -7.25
C THR A 84 9.77 -5.00 -7.50
N ARG A 85 11.02 -4.56 -7.33
CA ARG A 85 11.44 -3.19 -7.66
C ARG A 85 11.34 -2.96 -9.16
N ASP A 86 11.88 -3.86 -9.96
CA ASP A 86 11.86 -3.77 -11.43
C ASP A 86 10.42 -3.79 -11.96
N LEU A 87 9.56 -4.66 -11.42
CA LEU A 87 8.14 -4.70 -11.78
C LEU A 87 7.43 -3.39 -11.44
N PHE A 88 7.72 -2.79 -10.29
CA PHE A 88 7.11 -1.53 -9.89
C PHE A 88 7.60 -0.37 -10.75
N SER A 89 8.91 -0.26 -10.97
CA SER A 89 9.51 0.78 -11.82
C SER A 89 8.99 0.68 -13.25
N LYS A 90 8.99 -0.53 -13.84
CA LYS A 90 8.42 -0.75 -15.16
C LYS A 90 6.95 -0.35 -15.24
N LEU A 91 6.16 -0.73 -14.23
CA LEU A 91 4.75 -0.38 -14.20
C LEU A 91 4.51 1.13 -14.05
N LEU A 92 5.37 1.81 -13.27
CA LEU A 92 5.32 3.26 -13.09
C LEU A 92 5.68 4.02 -14.38
N GLU A 93 6.54 3.44 -15.23
CA GLU A 93 6.93 3.99 -16.53
C GLU A 93 5.89 3.73 -17.63
N GLU A 94 5.19 2.60 -17.58
CA GLU A 94 4.32 2.13 -18.68
C GLU A 94 2.81 2.38 -18.46
N ASP A 95 2.36 2.64 -17.24
CA ASP A 95 0.93 2.76 -16.89
C ASP A 95 0.62 4.10 -16.20
N ASP A 96 0.08 5.05 -16.98
CA ASP A 96 -0.29 6.40 -16.51
C ASP A 96 -1.29 6.38 -15.34
N ASP A 97 -2.22 5.42 -15.32
CA ASP A 97 -3.21 5.29 -14.24
C ASP A 97 -2.52 4.84 -12.94
N PHE A 98 -1.58 3.89 -13.04
CA PHE A 98 -0.75 3.49 -11.92
C PHE A 98 0.10 4.65 -11.43
N GLN A 99 0.75 5.39 -12.34
CA GLN A 99 1.56 6.54 -11.99
C GLN A 99 0.77 7.59 -11.22
N ARG A 100 -0.43 7.95 -11.68
CA ARG A 100 -1.33 8.88 -10.97
C ARG A 100 -1.73 8.36 -9.60
N THR A 101 -2.03 7.06 -9.50
CA THR A 101 -2.39 6.40 -8.22
C THR A 101 -1.26 6.50 -7.21
N VAL A 102 -0.05 6.12 -7.62
CA VAL A 102 1.14 6.14 -6.76
C VAL A 102 1.49 7.57 -6.37
N GLN A 103 1.41 8.53 -7.29
CA GLN A 103 1.69 9.93 -7.00
C GLN A 103 0.69 10.51 -5.99
N SER A 104 -0.60 10.18 -6.14
CA SER A 104 -1.65 10.61 -5.19
C SER A 104 -1.38 10.07 -3.78
N PHE A 105 -0.82 8.85 -3.67
CA PHE A 105 -0.36 8.33 -2.38
C PHE A 105 0.89 9.04 -1.86
N ALA A 106 1.87 9.32 -2.73
CA ALA A 106 3.11 10.00 -2.38
C ALA A 106 2.88 11.43 -1.86
N ASP A 107 1.86 12.13 -2.38
CA ASP A 107 1.47 13.46 -1.94
C ASP A 107 0.97 13.49 -0.47
N LEU A 108 0.64 12.33 0.10
CA LEU A 108 0.22 12.18 1.50
C LEU A 108 1.39 11.90 2.46
N TRP A 109 2.61 11.72 1.96
CA TRP A 109 3.78 11.39 2.76
C TRP A 109 4.36 12.63 3.49
N PRO A 110 4.94 12.46 4.70
CA PRO A 110 5.15 11.21 5.43
C PRO A 110 3.98 10.80 6.34
N ILE A 111 3.66 9.51 6.41
CA ILE A 111 2.67 8.94 7.33
C ILE A 111 3.30 8.72 8.71
N PHE A 112 2.84 9.47 9.72
CA PHE A 112 3.29 9.33 11.10
C PHE A 112 2.72 8.07 11.78
N LYS A 113 3.46 7.51 12.73
CA LYS A 113 3.01 6.42 13.59
C LYS A 113 2.10 7.01 14.67
N ALA A 114 0.79 6.78 14.51
CA ALA A 114 -0.24 7.39 15.37
C ALA A 114 -0.10 6.98 16.86
N GLN A 115 0.41 5.78 17.13
CA GLN A 115 0.72 5.35 18.49
C GLN A 115 1.76 6.24 19.18
N ASP A 116 2.75 6.75 18.44
CA ASP A 116 3.80 7.59 19.01
C ASP A 116 3.27 9.01 19.26
N ILE A 117 2.47 9.56 18.32
CA ILE A 117 1.71 10.81 18.48
C ILE A 117 0.92 10.80 19.80
N ARG A 118 0.12 9.75 20.02
CA ARG A 118 -0.65 9.58 21.26
C ARG A 118 0.23 9.49 22.49
N ARG A 119 1.34 8.75 22.44
CA ARG A 119 2.25 8.58 23.59
C ARG A 119 2.96 9.87 23.96
N ALA A 120 3.24 10.72 22.98
CA ALA A 120 3.78 12.06 23.19
C ALA A 120 2.72 13.06 23.69
N GLY A 121 1.47 12.64 23.87
CA GLY A 121 0.38 13.49 24.39
C GLY A 121 -0.20 14.45 23.36
N HIS A 122 0.18 14.33 22.08
CA HIS A 122 -0.39 15.12 21.00
C HIS A 122 -1.68 14.45 20.54
N PHE A 123 -2.81 14.77 21.17
CA PHE A 123 -4.11 14.28 20.70
C PHE A 123 -4.61 15.16 19.56
N GLY A 124 -4.71 14.58 18.36
CA GLY A 124 -5.66 15.04 17.35
C GLY A 124 -5.46 16.46 16.84
N HIS A 125 -4.28 16.79 16.29
CA HIS A 125 -4.26 17.86 15.31
C HIS A 125 -5.07 17.40 14.09
N ILE A 126 -6.34 17.80 14.05
CA ILE A 126 -7.28 17.53 12.97
C ILE A 126 -7.21 18.74 12.04
N SER A 127 -6.50 18.56 10.92
CA SER A 127 -6.57 19.47 9.78
C SER A 127 -6.82 18.64 8.53
N ASP A 128 -7.69 19.15 7.66
CA ASP A 128 -7.92 18.59 6.33
C ASP A 128 -6.77 18.96 5.37
N ASP A 129 -5.94 19.94 5.72
CA ASP A 129 -4.69 20.23 5.02
C ASP A 129 -3.57 19.33 5.52
N ARG A 130 -3.14 18.44 4.63
CA ARG A 130 -2.06 17.50 4.90
C ARG A 130 -0.75 18.21 5.24
N ARG A 131 -0.47 19.37 4.64
CA ARG A 131 0.77 20.12 4.87
C ARG A 131 0.84 20.66 6.29
N GLU A 132 -0.28 21.18 6.81
CA GLU A 132 -0.37 21.62 8.20
C GLU A 132 -0.11 20.48 9.17
N VAL A 133 -0.68 19.29 8.91
CA VAL A 133 -0.42 18.10 9.72
C VAL A 133 1.07 17.73 9.70
N ILE A 134 1.71 17.78 8.54
CA ILE A 134 3.14 17.46 8.40
C ILE A 134 3.99 18.45 9.17
N GLU A 135 3.75 19.76 9.02
CA GLU A 135 4.51 20.79 9.70
C GLU A 135 4.29 20.75 11.22
N HIS A 136 3.07 20.47 11.68
CA HIS A 136 2.76 20.33 13.10
C HIS A 136 3.59 19.24 13.79
N TYR A 137 3.70 18.07 13.16
CA TYR A 137 4.45 16.94 13.72
C TYR A 137 5.94 16.96 13.35
N ARG A 138 6.37 17.87 12.47
CA ARG A 138 7.77 18.01 12.10
C ARG A 138 8.58 18.48 13.32
N GLY A 139 9.69 17.79 13.58
CA GLY A 139 10.59 18.14 14.68
C GLY A 139 10.14 17.70 16.08
N ILE A 140 8.96 17.07 16.21
CA ILE A 140 8.58 16.46 17.50
C ILE A 140 9.38 15.18 17.70
N GLU A 141 10.21 15.17 18.74
CA GLU A 141 11.04 14.01 19.07
C GLU A 141 10.19 12.77 19.42
N GLY A 142 10.67 11.60 18.98
CA GLY A 142 10.05 10.32 19.33
C GLY A 142 8.86 9.90 18.45
N ILE A 143 8.42 10.71 17.49
CA ILE A 143 7.37 10.33 16.55
C ILE A 143 7.98 9.71 15.28
N ALA A 144 7.84 8.40 15.12
CA ALA A 144 8.26 7.73 13.89
C ALA A 144 7.33 8.03 12.71
N TYR A 145 7.85 8.00 11.49
CA TYR A 145 7.09 8.20 10.25
C TYR A 145 7.69 7.44 9.06
N GLU A 146 6.91 7.23 8.01
CA GLU A 146 7.35 6.63 6.74
C GLU A 146 6.90 7.51 5.54
N PRO A 147 7.72 7.69 4.49
CA PRO A 147 9.12 7.23 4.40
C PRO A 147 10.04 7.95 5.39
N ARG A 148 10.98 7.23 5.99
CA ARG A 148 11.88 7.75 7.03
C ARG A 148 12.80 8.88 6.54
N CYS A 149 13.04 8.93 5.23
CA CYS A 149 13.82 9.98 4.58
C CYS A 149 13.00 11.22 4.18
N ALA A 150 11.71 11.30 4.48
CA ALA A 150 10.86 12.39 3.99
C ALA A 150 11.44 13.78 4.30
N PHE A 151 11.78 14.04 5.56
CA PHE A 151 12.37 15.33 5.94
C PHE A 151 13.80 15.51 5.41
N PHE A 152 14.59 14.44 5.29
CA PHE A 152 15.91 14.51 4.67
C PHE A 152 15.85 15.00 3.22
N HIS A 153 14.91 14.48 2.42
CA HIS A 153 14.74 14.93 1.04
C HIS A 153 14.19 16.36 0.97
N GLN A 154 13.19 16.69 1.80
CA GLN A 154 12.64 18.06 1.86
C GLN A 154 13.72 19.09 2.20
N ASP A 155 14.58 18.81 3.17
CA ASP A 155 15.68 19.70 3.57
C ASP A 155 16.74 19.84 2.47
N ALA A 156 16.98 18.77 1.70
CA ALA A 156 17.88 18.77 0.54
C ALA A 156 17.24 19.40 -0.72
N ALA A 157 16.05 20.00 -0.62
CA ALA A 157 15.24 20.50 -1.74
C ALA A 157 14.95 19.45 -2.82
N GLY A 158 14.98 18.16 -2.46
CA GLY A 158 14.63 17.04 -3.32
C GLY A 158 13.24 16.50 -3.01
N ALA A 159 12.60 15.89 -4.01
CA ALA A 159 11.42 15.08 -3.78
C ALA A 159 11.83 13.75 -3.14
N VAL A 160 10.93 13.18 -2.32
CA VAL A 160 11.08 11.80 -1.86
C VAL A 160 10.95 10.88 -3.09
N PRO A 161 11.87 9.93 -3.33
CA PRO A 161 11.75 9.01 -4.44
C PRO A 161 10.43 8.22 -4.39
N VAL A 162 9.72 8.20 -5.52
CA VAL A 162 8.48 7.45 -5.68
C VAL A 162 8.84 6.07 -6.24
N ASP A 163 9.36 5.20 -5.37
CA ASP A 163 9.77 3.84 -5.71
C ASP A 163 9.11 2.78 -4.82
N TRP A 164 9.35 1.51 -5.14
CA TRP A 164 8.75 0.39 -4.43
C TRP A 164 9.06 0.36 -2.92
N PRO A 165 10.33 0.49 -2.46
CA PRO A 165 10.64 0.56 -1.04
C PRO A 165 9.90 1.67 -0.29
N HIS A 166 9.87 2.89 -0.83
CA HIS A 166 9.22 4.02 -0.18
C HIS A 166 7.71 3.77 -0.07
N CYS A 167 7.10 3.29 -1.16
CA CYS A 167 5.68 2.95 -1.19
C CYS A 167 5.34 1.83 -0.18
N LEU A 168 6.03 0.69 -0.26
CA LEU A 168 5.66 -0.49 0.55
C LEU A 168 5.85 -0.26 2.05
N ASN A 169 6.93 0.42 2.47
CA ASN A 169 7.13 0.76 3.89
C ASN A 169 6.07 1.74 4.38
N THR A 170 5.62 2.66 3.52
CA THR A 170 4.57 3.61 3.87
C THR A 170 3.19 2.95 3.93
N ILE A 171 2.87 2.04 3.01
CA ILE A 171 1.67 1.19 3.09
C ILE A 171 1.68 0.35 4.37
N TYR A 172 2.84 -0.23 4.72
CA TYR A 172 2.98 -0.97 5.97
C TYR A 172 2.69 -0.10 7.20
N ARG A 173 3.15 1.16 7.21
CA ARG A 173 2.81 2.14 8.26
C ARG A 173 1.30 2.41 8.32
N VAL A 174 0.64 2.60 7.17
CA VAL A 174 -0.81 2.77 7.09
C VAL A 174 -1.53 1.58 7.71
N ARG A 175 -1.11 0.36 7.37
CA ARG A 175 -1.62 -0.86 7.99
C ARG A 175 -1.42 -0.88 9.49
N CYS A 176 -0.21 -0.61 9.98
CA CYS A 176 0.06 -0.62 11.43
C CYS A 176 -0.83 0.37 12.19
N ASN A 177 -1.05 1.57 11.64
CA ASN A 177 -1.96 2.53 12.25
C ASN A 177 -3.40 2.01 12.26
N LEU A 178 -3.86 1.41 11.15
CA LEU A 178 -5.21 0.84 11.07
C LEU A 178 -5.46 -0.26 12.11
N PHE A 179 -4.57 -1.26 12.19
CA PHE A 179 -4.76 -2.41 13.08
C PHE A 179 -4.59 -2.09 14.57
N HIS A 180 -3.98 -0.95 14.91
CA HIS A 180 -3.94 -0.46 16.28
C HIS A 180 -5.15 0.40 16.66
N GLY A 181 -6.16 0.54 15.79
CA GLY A 181 -7.34 1.37 16.03
C GLY A 181 -7.10 2.86 15.81
N GLU A 182 -6.02 3.21 15.10
CA GLU A 182 -5.56 4.60 14.96
C GLU A 182 -5.90 5.24 13.63
N LYS A 183 -6.76 4.59 12.86
CA LYS A 183 -7.39 5.18 11.69
C LYS A 183 -8.88 5.04 11.80
N SER A 184 -9.58 6.12 11.49
CA SER A 184 -11.04 6.15 11.54
C SER A 184 -11.61 6.40 10.15
N PRO A 185 -12.62 5.63 9.69
CA PRO A 185 -13.34 5.93 8.44
C PRO A 185 -14.10 7.26 8.50
N HIS A 186 -14.30 7.81 9.69
CA HIS A 186 -14.92 9.13 9.88
C HIS A 186 -13.93 10.30 9.73
N SER A 187 -12.63 10.03 9.64
CA SER A 187 -11.64 11.04 9.26
C SER A 187 -11.44 11.00 7.76
N GLU A 188 -11.74 12.11 7.07
CA GLU A 188 -11.55 12.21 5.63
C GLU A 188 -10.08 11.99 5.24
N MET A 189 -9.15 12.54 6.02
CA MET A 189 -7.72 12.33 5.81
C MET A 189 -7.33 10.85 5.95
N ASP A 190 -7.82 10.14 6.98
CA ASP A 190 -7.55 8.71 7.12
C ASP A 190 -8.15 7.89 5.99
N ALA A 191 -9.38 8.19 5.58
CA ALA A 191 -10.04 7.54 4.45
C ALA A 191 -9.22 7.72 3.16
N ARG A 192 -8.76 8.95 2.88
CA ARG A 192 -7.88 9.24 1.74
C ARG A 192 -6.56 8.48 1.81
N VAL A 193 -5.91 8.44 2.99
CA VAL A 193 -4.66 7.70 3.18
C VAL A 193 -4.83 6.20 2.96
N VAL A 194 -5.91 5.61 3.50
CA VAL A 194 -6.19 4.17 3.36
C VAL A 194 -6.56 3.84 1.92
N LYS A 195 -7.39 4.64 1.26
CA LYS A 195 -7.76 4.48 -0.15
C LYS A 195 -6.54 4.51 -1.08
N ASN A 196 -5.68 5.51 -0.93
CA ASN A 196 -4.48 5.62 -1.76
C ASN A 196 -3.48 4.47 -1.52
N ALA A 197 -3.35 4.01 -0.26
CA ALA A 197 -2.53 2.84 0.06
C ALA A 197 -3.12 1.54 -0.54
N PHE A 198 -4.45 1.40 -0.49
CA PHE A 198 -5.17 0.28 -1.09
C PHE A 198 -5.00 0.25 -2.59
N ASP A 199 -5.31 1.36 -3.28
CA ASP A 199 -5.25 1.43 -4.74
C ASP A 199 -3.84 1.16 -5.25
N THR A 200 -2.83 1.77 -4.61
CA THR A 200 -1.42 1.53 -4.95
C THR A 200 -1.07 0.04 -4.88
N LEU A 201 -1.43 -0.63 -3.78
CA LEU A 201 -1.11 -2.04 -3.58
C LEU A 201 -1.93 -2.95 -4.51
N ALA A 202 -3.22 -2.65 -4.68
CA ALA A 202 -4.15 -3.46 -5.45
C ALA A 202 -3.77 -3.43 -6.94
N HIS A 203 -3.54 -2.24 -7.48
CA HIS A 203 -3.11 -2.06 -8.85
C HIS A 203 -1.75 -2.71 -9.12
N PHE A 204 -0.79 -2.59 -8.20
CA PHE A 204 0.50 -3.26 -8.33
C PHE A 204 0.32 -4.77 -8.47
N PHE A 205 -0.41 -5.43 -7.55
CA PHE A 205 -0.58 -6.89 -7.62
C PHE A 205 -1.44 -7.36 -8.79
N LEU A 206 -2.48 -6.61 -9.14
CA LEU A 206 -3.35 -6.96 -10.26
C LEU A 206 -2.58 -6.91 -11.58
N ARG A 207 -1.80 -5.84 -11.83
CA ARG A 207 -1.10 -5.62 -13.10
C ARG A 207 0.17 -6.46 -13.24
N THR A 208 0.83 -6.80 -12.13
CA THR A 208 2.05 -7.64 -12.14
C THR A 208 1.76 -9.13 -12.02
N ALA A 209 0.51 -9.51 -11.75
CA ALA A 209 0.08 -10.89 -11.54
C ALA A 209 0.86 -11.65 -10.45
N ILE A 210 1.45 -10.95 -9.48
CA ILE A 210 2.11 -11.57 -8.31
C ILE A 210 1.08 -12.30 -7.44
N ILE A 211 -0.09 -11.68 -7.25
CA ILE A 211 -1.27 -12.29 -6.60
C ILE A 211 -2.44 -12.15 -7.58
N PRO A 212 -2.55 -13.07 -8.56
CA PRO A 212 -3.50 -12.92 -9.65
C PRO A 212 -4.95 -13.05 -9.15
N PRO A 213 -5.90 -12.38 -9.82
CA PRO A 213 -7.31 -12.65 -9.60
C PRO A 213 -7.63 -14.09 -10.01
N ASN A 214 -8.65 -14.69 -9.40
CA ASN A 214 -9.09 -16.03 -9.80
C ASN A 214 -9.82 -15.92 -11.14
N ASN A 215 -9.37 -16.69 -12.15
CA ASN A 215 -9.85 -16.68 -13.55
C ASN A 215 -11.37 -16.85 -13.74
N ARG A 216 -12.14 -17.11 -12.68
CA ARG A 216 -13.61 -17.16 -12.71
C ARG A 216 -14.29 -15.79 -12.81
N ILE A 217 -13.55 -14.67 -12.67
CA ILE A 217 -14.14 -13.32 -12.63
C ILE A 217 -14.26 -12.66 -14.03
N HIS A 218 -13.54 -13.16 -15.05
CA HIS A 218 -13.66 -12.61 -16.42
C HIS A 218 -15.03 -12.82 -17.08
N GLN A 219 -15.95 -13.59 -16.49
CA GLN A 219 -17.30 -13.79 -17.05
C GLN A 219 -18.34 -12.75 -16.58
N THR A 220 -18.03 -11.89 -15.61
CA THR A 220 -19.03 -10.95 -15.05
C THR A 220 -18.84 -9.49 -15.49
N GLY A 221 -17.67 -9.11 -16.00
CA GLY A 221 -17.35 -7.72 -16.41
C GLY A 221 -17.79 -7.30 -17.81
N GLN A 222 -18.26 -8.21 -18.67
CA GLN A 222 -18.68 -7.88 -20.05
C GLN A 222 -20.16 -7.45 -20.19
N ARG A 223 -20.94 -7.36 -19.10
CA ARG A 223 -22.38 -7.03 -19.17
C ARG A 223 -22.77 -5.59 -18.82
N LEU A 224 -21.83 -4.65 -18.69
CA LEU A 224 -22.12 -3.24 -18.39
C LEU A 224 -21.83 -2.26 -19.54
N ARG A 225 -21.78 -2.74 -20.79
CA ARG A 225 -21.87 -1.88 -21.98
C ARG A 225 -22.95 -2.40 -22.91
N GLY A 226 -24.14 -1.80 -22.86
CA GLY A 226 -25.20 -2.05 -23.84
C GLY A 226 -26.60 -2.24 -23.26
N ARG A 227 -27.18 -1.20 -22.68
CA ARG A 227 -28.62 -0.95 -22.86
C ARG A 227 -28.76 0.42 -23.51
N PRO A 228 -29.23 0.52 -24.76
CA PRO A 228 -29.66 1.80 -25.28
C PRO A 228 -30.89 2.24 -24.49
N ALA A 229 -30.89 3.50 -24.06
CA ALA A 229 -32.06 4.15 -23.50
C ALA A 229 -33.16 4.14 -24.57
N GLY A 230 -34.20 3.35 -24.33
CA GLY A 230 -35.48 3.53 -24.99
C GLY A 230 -36.17 4.72 -24.31
N GLU A 231 -36.21 5.84 -25.03
CA GLU A 231 -37.23 6.88 -24.87
C GLU A 231 -38.56 6.40 -25.51
N PRO A 232 -39.70 7.00 -25.12
CA PRO A 232 -40.95 6.32 -24.77
C PRO A 232 -41.75 5.66 -25.90
#